data_AF-A0A847JKM2-F1
#
_entry.id   AF-A0A847JKM2-F1
#
_cell.length_a   1.000
_cell.length_b   1.000
_cell.length_c   1.000
_cell.angle_alpha   90.00
_cell.angle_beta   90.00
_cell.angle_gamma   90.00
#
_symmetry.space_group_name_H-M   'P 1'
#
loop_
_entity.id
_entity.type
_entity.pdbx_description
1 polymer ?
#
loop_
_entity_poly.entity_id
_entity_poly.type
_entity_poly.pdbx_seq_one_letter_code
_entity_poly.pdbx_strand_id
1 'polypeptide(L)'
;MQKSEYQDCRQKKPRFIPWLALVLALALLPIIGIIKGNFLSHVLVMILLNASMAQAWNIIGGYAGQISFGHSVFFGIGAYGAAYAVTTLKITPYPGMIVGALIACVVALIIG
;
A
#
# COMPACT_ATOMS: atom_id res chain seq x y z
N MET A 1 52.75 -10.71 19.47
CA MET A 1 51.90 -9.58 19.05
C MET A 1 51.41 -9.63 17.59
N GLN A 2 52.01 -10.39 16.66
CA GLN A 2 51.58 -10.40 15.24
C GLN A 2 50.45 -11.39 14.83
N LYS A 3 49.92 -12.22 15.74
CA LYS A 3 48.83 -13.18 15.37
C LYS A 3 47.42 -12.59 15.39
N SER A 4 47.23 -11.40 15.96
CA SER A 4 45.90 -10.78 16.12
C SER A 4 45.40 -10.07 14.87
N GLU A 5 46.30 -9.60 14.01
CA GLU A 5 45.94 -8.75 12.85
C GLU A 5 45.54 -9.56 11.61
N TYR A 6 45.99 -10.82 11.50
CA TYR A 6 45.65 -11.70 10.38
C TYR A 6 44.27 -12.39 10.48
N GLN A 7 43.55 -12.24 11.59
CA GLN A 7 42.21 -12.84 11.75
C GLN A 7 41.06 -11.92 11.32
N ASP A 8 41.32 -10.64 10.99
CA ASP A 8 40.25 -9.67 10.67
C ASP A 8 39.83 -9.65 9.18
N CYS A 9 40.61 -10.27 8.28
CA CYS A 9 40.15 -10.54 6.90
C CYS A 9 39.26 -11.79 6.80
N ARG A 10 39.04 -12.49 7.93
CA ARG A 10 38.35 -13.78 7.97
C ARG A 10 36.83 -13.56 7.98
N GLN A 11 36.29 -13.48 6.77
CA GLN A 11 34.88 -13.70 6.44
C GLN A 11 33.89 -12.60 6.82
N LYS A 12 33.94 -11.47 6.12
CA LYS A 12 32.68 -10.79 5.78
C LYS A 12 32.00 -11.61 4.69
N LYS A 13 31.23 -12.64 5.07
CA LYS A 13 30.23 -13.21 4.15
C LYS A 13 29.38 -12.03 3.69
N PRO A 14 29.24 -11.77 2.39
CA PRO A 14 28.46 -10.63 1.97
C PRO A 14 27.02 -10.90 2.38
N ARG A 15 26.55 -10.17 3.40
CA ARG A 15 25.19 -10.25 3.94
C ARG A 15 24.11 -9.98 2.87
N PHE A 16 24.50 -9.51 1.69
CA PHE A 16 23.63 -9.32 0.54
C PHE A 16 23.39 -10.59 -0.29
N ILE A 17 24.27 -11.61 -0.23
CA ILE A 17 24.08 -12.87 -0.97
C ILE A 17 22.71 -13.52 -0.70
N PRO A 18 22.25 -13.67 0.57
CA PRO A 18 20.93 -14.28 0.82
C PRO A 18 19.78 -13.42 0.27
N TRP A 19 19.91 -12.08 0.31
CA TRP A 19 18.92 -11.17 -0.27
C TRP A 19 18.88 -11.25 -1.80
N LEU A 20 20.06 -11.28 -2.44
CA LEU A 20 20.19 -11.41 -3.88
C LEU A 20 19.62 -12.75 -4.37
N ALA A 21 19.90 -13.84 -3.64
CA ALA A 21 19.36 -15.17 -3.92
C ALA A 21 17.83 -15.21 -3.78
N LEU A 22 17.27 -14.54 -2.77
CA LEU A 22 15.84 -14.45 -2.56
C LEU A 22 15.13 -13.67 -3.68
N VAL A 23 15.71 -12.55 -4.13
CA VAL A 23 15.19 -11.78 -5.27
C VAL A 23 15.21 -12.59 -6.56
N LEU A 24 16.32 -13.30 -6.82
CA LEU A 24 16.43 -14.19 -7.98
C LEU A 24 15.38 -15.32 -7.94
N ALA A 25 15.18 -15.94 -6.77
CA ALA A 25 14.17 -16.99 -6.60
C ALA A 25 12.76 -16.45 -6.86
N LEU A 26 12.44 -15.26 -6.35
CA LEU A 26 11.15 -14.59 -6.55
C LEU A 26 10.91 -14.21 -8.03
N ALA A 27 11.96 -13.84 -8.76
CA ALA A 27 11.88 -13.54 -10.19
C ALA A 27 11.71 -14.79 -11.07
N LEU A 28 12.19 -15.95 -10.62
CA LEU A 28 12.07 -17.24 -11.33
C LEU A 28 10.71 -17.93 -11.08
N LEU A 29 10.02 -17.61 -9.99
CA LEU A 29 8.68 -18.13 -9.64
C LEU A 29 7.62 -18.02 -10.76
N PRO A 30 7.44 -16.87 -11.45
CA PRO A 30 6.48 -16.76 -12.54
C PRO A 30 6.85 -17.63 -13.76
N ILE A 31 8.14 -17.92 -13.97
CA ILE A 31 8.63 -18.76 -15.08
C ILE A 31 8.21 -20.22 -14.88
N ILE A 32 8.18 -20.69 -13.62
CA ILE A 32 7.67 -22.02 -13.26
C ILE A 32 6.16 -22.11 -13.53
N GLY A 33 5.42 -21.00 -13.39
CA GLY A 33 3.99 -20.90 -13.69
C GLY A 33 3.66 -21.09 -15.18
N ILE A 34 4.56 -20.70 -16.09
CA ILE A 34 4.40 -20.87 -17.55
C ILE A 34 4.28 -22.37 -17.92
N ILE A 35 4.92 -23.25 -17.15
CA ILE A 35 4.98 -24.69 -17.43
C ILE A 35 3.70 -25.42 -16.92
N LYS A 36 2.99 -24.86 -15.93
CA LYS A 36 1.87 -25.54 -15.23
C LYS A 36 0.46 -24.96 -15.49
N GLY A 37 0.33 -23.81 -16.18
CA GLY A 37 -0.97 -23.31 -16.68
C GLY A 37 -1.25 -21.82 -16.40
N ASN A 38 -2.13 -21.22 -17.22
CA ASN A 38 -2.33 -19.76 -17.33
C ASN A 38 -2.95 -19.09 -16.08
N PHE A 39 -3.67 -19.84 -15.24
CA PHE A 39 -4.28 -19.30 -14.02
C PHE A 39 -3.26 -19.06 -12.91
N LEU A 40 -2.33 -20.02 -12.71
CA LEU A 40 -1.33 -19.93 -11.65
C LEU A 40 -0.33 -18.81 -11.92
N SER A 41 0.06 -18.60 -13.19
CA SER A 41 0.91 -17.48 -13.58
C SER A 41 0.24 -16.13 -13.31
N HIS A 42 -1.04 -15.97 -13.65
CA HIS A 42 -1.79 -14.74 -13.38
C HIS A 42 -1.86 -14.42 -11.88
N VAL A 43 -2.17 -15.41 -11.04
CA VAL A 43 -2.23 -15.23 -9.58
C VAL A 43 -0.84 -14.89 -9.01
N LEU A 44 0.22 -15.58 -9.45
CA LEU A 44 1.59 -15.30 -8.99
C LEU A 44 2.04 -13.88 -9.36
N VAL A 45 1.74 -13.43 -10.58
CA VAL A 45 2.02 -12.06 -11.02
C VAL A 45 1.24 -11.05 -10.19
N MET A 46 -0.05 -11.30 -9.92
CA MET A 46 -0.85 -10.43 -9.04
C MET A 46 -0.27 -10.36 -7.63
N ILE A 47 0.18 -11.48 -7.05
CA ILE A 47 0.81 -11.50 -5.72
C ILE A 47 2.09 -10.66 -5.72
N LEU A 48 2.96 -10.84 -6.71
CA LEU A 48 4.21 -10.08 -6.82
C LEU A 48 3.96 -8.59 -7.01
N LEU A 49 2.99 -8.25 -7.86
CA LEU A 49 2.57 -6.87 -8.11
C LEU A 49 2.06 -6.23 -6.81
N ASN A 50 1.14 -6.89 -6.11
CA ASN A 50 0.61 -6.39 -4.83
C ASN A 50 1.68 -6.29 -3.74
N ALA A 51 2.60 -7.25 -3.66
CA ALA A 51 3.72 -7.20 -2.71
C ALA A 51 4.65 -6.01 -2.99
N SER A 52 4.99 -5.76 -4.26
CA SER A 52 5.80 -4.60 -4.65
C SER A 52 5.10 -3.27 -4.36
N MET A 53 3.78 -3.19 -4.63
CA MET A 53 2.96 -2.03 -4.31
C MET A 53 2.92 -1.76 -2.80
N ALA A 54 2.77 -2.81 -1.98
CA ALA A 54 2.78 -2.68 -0.53
C ALA A 54 4.13 -2.15 0.00
N GLN A 55 5.26 -2.61 -0.56
CA GLN A 55 6.58 -2.09 -0.22
C GLN A 55 6.77 -0.63 -0.66
N ALA A 56 6.34 -0.29 -1.88
CA ALA A 56 6.34 1.09 -2.36
C ALA A 56 5.48 2.00 -1.46
N TRP A 57 4.31 1.53 -1.05
CA TRP A 57 3.44 2.24 -0.11
C TRP A 57 4.08 2.41 1.27
N ASN A 58 4.81 1.40 1.77
CA ASN A 58 5.55 1.51 3.02
C ASN A 58 6.66 2.57 2.93
N ILE A 59 7.29 2.72 1.77
CA ILE A 59 8.30 3.77 1.54
C ILE A 59 7.65 5.15 1.50
N ILE A 60 6.61 5.33 0.67
CA ILE A 60 5.96 6.64 0.47
C ILE A 60 5.20 7.07 1.71
N GLY A 61 4.38 6.19 2.27
CA GLY A 61 3.51 6.47 3.41
C GLY A 61 4.20 6.34 4.76
N GLY A 62 5.11 5.37 4.92
CA GLY A 62 5.81 5.14 6.18
C GLY A 62 7.06 6.01 6.34
N TYR A 63 8.00 5.91 5.39
CA TYR A 63 9.32 6.55 5.53
C TYR A 63 9.36 8.00 5.03
N ALA A 64 8.69 8.31 3.92
CA ALA A 64 8.66 9.66 3.36
C ALA A 64 7.55 10.54 3.96
N GLY A 65 6.63 9.96 4.74
CA GLY A 65 5.52 10.67 5.37
C GLY A 65 4.57 11.37 4.38
N GLN A 66 4.56 10.96 3.11
CA GLN A 66 3.75 11.55 2.04
C GLN A 66 2.33 10.99 2.07
N ILE A 67 1.62 11.16 3.17
CA ILE A 67 0.20 10.82 3.28
C ILE A 67 -0.64 12.09 3.32
N SER A 68 -1.38 12.35 2.24
CA SER A 68 -2.38 13.39 2.17
C SER A 68 -3.74 12.82 2.58
N PHE A 69 -4.13 13.03 3.84
CA PHE A 69 -5.45 12.58 4.34
C PHE A 69 -6.60 13.53 4.01
N GLY A 70 -6.31 14.78 3.60
CA GLY A 70 -7.34 15.82 3.47
C GLY A 70 -8.50 15.43 2.57
N HIS A 71 -8.21 15.04 1.33
CA HIS A 71 -9.26 14.67 0.37
C HIS A 71 -10.08 13.44 0.83
N SER A 72 -9.40 12.41 1.37
CA SER A 72 -10.05 11.19 1.84
C SER A 72 -10.96 11.43 3.05
N VAL A 73 -10.56 12.32 3.96
CA VAL A 73 -11.37 12.70 5.14
C VAL A 73 -12.62 13.45 4.71
N PHE A 74 -12.51 14.46 3.83
CA PHE A 74 -13.69 15.20 3.36
C PHE A 74 -14.63 14.32 2.53
N PHE A 75 -14.09 13.42 1.71
CA PHE A 75 -14.89 12.43 0.98
C PHE A 75 -15.67 11.52 1.93
N GLY A 76 -15.01 11.00 2.97
CA GLY A 76 -15.65 10.14 3.98
C GLY A 76 -16.79 10.85 4.73
N ILE A 77 -16.57 12.10 5.13
CA ILE A 77 -17.57 12.92 5.84
C ILE A 77 -18.78 13.22 4.95
N GLY A 78 -18.55 13.58 3.68
CA GLY A 78 -19.63 13.83 2.72
C GLY A 78 -20.44 12.57 2.40
N ALA A 79 -19.76 11.43 2.19
CA ALA A 79 -20.41 10.15 1.94
C ALA A 79 -21.23 9.67 3.15
N TYR A 80 -20.69 9.81 4.36
CA TYR A 80 -21.40 9.48 5.59
C TYR A 80 -22.60 10.40 5.81
N GLY A 81 -22.45 11.71 5.59
CA GLY A 81 -23.55 12.67 5.68
C GLY A 81 -24.69 12.36 4.69
N ALA A 82 -24.35 12.01 3.45
CA ALA A 82 -25.34 11.60 2.45
C ALA A 82 -26.04 10.28 2.83
N ALA A 83 -25.28 9.27 3.28
CA ALA A 83 -25.82 8.00 3.73
C ALA A 83 -26.73 8.17 4.97
N TYR A 84 -26.33 9.01 5.92
CA TYR A 84 -27.11 9.32 7.11
C TYR A 84 -28.43 10.00 6.76
N ALA A 85 -28.41 10.95 5.82
CA ALA A 85 -29.61 11.63 5.37
C ALA A 85 -30.60 10.67 4.69
N VAL A 86 -30.13 9.78 3.81
CA VAL A 86 -30.99 8.79 3.14
C VAL A 86 -31.56 7.76 4.14
N THR A 87 -30.75 7.27 5.08
CA THR A 87 -31.15 6.21 6.01
C THR A 87 -32.04 6.70 7.14
N THR A 88 -31.76 7.88 7.70
CA THR A 88 -32.46 8.40 8.87
C THR A 88 -33.64 9.29 8.48
N LEU A 89 -33.46 10.16 7.48
CA LEU A 89 -34.49 11.11 7.05
C LEU A 89 -35.40 10.53 5.94
N LYS A 90 -35.10 9.30 5.46
CA LYS A 90 -35.84 8.60 4.38
C LYS A 90 -36.01 9.44 3.11
N ILE A 91 -35.12 10.41 2.88
CA ILE A 91 -35.13 11.26 1.69
C ILE A 91 -34.51 10.51 0.51
N THR A 92 -34.91 10.92 -0.70
CA THR A 92 -34.35 10.35 -1.93
C THR A 92 -32.84 10.64 -2.03
N PRO A 93 -32.08 9.80 -2.77
CA PRO A 93 -30.61 9.93 -2.84
C PRO A 93 -30.14 11.30 -3.36
N TYR A 94 -30.88 11.92 -4.29
CA TYR A 94 -30.53 13.21 -4.89
C TYR A 94 -30.38 14.36 -3.87
N PRO A 95 -31.40 14.67 -3.05
CA PRO A 95 -31.25 15.65 -1.97
C PRO A 95 -30.27 15.20 -0.88
N GLY A 96 -30.17 13.89 -0.62
CA GLY A 96 -29.18 13.33 0.31
C GLY A 96 -27.73 13.67 -0.09
N MET A 97 -27.41 13.64 -1.39
CA MET A 97 -26.09 14.05 -1.90
C MET A 97 -25.78 15.52 -1.62
N ILE A 98 -26.75 16.42 -1.79
CA ILE A 98 -26.57 17.85 -1.51
C ILE A 98 -26.34 18.08 -0.03
N VAL A 99 -27.10 17.41 0.84
CA VAL A 99 -26.93 17.48 2.30
C VAL A 99 -25.53 16.98 2.71
N GLY A 100 -25.08 15.85 2.15
CA GLY A 100 -23.72 15.35 2.38
C GLY A 100 -22.63 16.33 1.92
N ALA A 101 -22.81 16.95 0.75
CA ALA A 101 -21.88 17.97 0.24
C ALA A 101 -21.83 19.22 1.14
N LEU A 102 -22.98 19.69 1.64
CA LEU A 102 -23.04 20.80 2.59
C LEU A 102 -22.31 20.48 3.90
N ILE A 103 -22.53 19.28 4.45
CA ILE A 103 -21.83 18.82 5.67
C ILE A 103 -20.32 18.79 5.43
N ALA A 104 -19.86 18.25 4.29
CA ALA A 104 -18.45 18.24 3.93
C ALA A 104 -17.86 19.66 3.79
N CYS A 105 -18.57 20.61 3.16
CA CYS A 105 -18.15 22.01 3.05
C CYS A 105 -18.03 22.70 4.41
N VAL A 106 -19.01 22.50 5.31
CA VAL A 106 -18.97 23.08 6.66
C VAL A 106 -17.77 22.55 7.43
N VAL A 107 -17.50 21.25 7.37
CA VAL A 107 -16.34 20.66 8.05
C VAL A 107 -15.02 21.12 7.40
N ALA A 108 -14.97 21.27 6.08
CA ALA A 108 -13.82 21.84 5.39
C ALA A 108 -13.52 23.27 5.81
N LEU A 109 -14.52 24.11 6.06
CA LEU A 109 -14.33 25.48 6.57
C LEU A 109 -13.87 25.54 8.02
N ILE A 110 -14.15 24.51 8.82
CA ILE A 110 -13.71 24.44 10.23
C ILE A 110 -12.25 23.96 10.32
N ILE A 111 -11.84 23.06 9.43
CA ILE A 111 -10.53 22.40 9.46
C ILE A 111 -9.49 23.13 8.60
N GLY A 112 -9.89 23.59 7.41
CA GLY A 112 -9.04 24.27 6.44
C GLY A 112 -8.81 25.74 6.79
#